data_AF-B4MJ35-F1
#
_entry.id   AF-B4MJ35-F1
#
_cell.length_a   1.000
_cell.length_b   1.000
_cell.length_c   1.000
_cell.angle_alpha   90.00
_cell.angle_beta   90.00
_cell.angle_gamma   90.00
#
_symmetry.space_group_name_H-M   'P 1'
#
loop_
_entity.id
_entity.type
_entity.pdbx_description
1 polymer ?
#
loop_
_entity_poly.entity_id
_entity_poly.type
_entity_poly.pdbx_seq_one_letter_code
_entity_poly.pdbx_strand_id
1 'polypeptide(L)'
;MFSKVFTFLLLALVGSILATQRSAEPMGMADNLKLMDLMMRQSRSGENIECFPVYLPILQEIDTQYKIDYTKCWSDRQSGASGIEELYTIPRDNLSSNAKNICGPLLECEQKEGSSQLVFECYEKTGTEKSTPLNNLTLDGAQLAREIAEDFRRIDIIAEACYGSAYRTYSNDRNEAESSLEYCLSNGV
;
A
#
# COMPACT_ATOMS: atom_id res chain seq x y z
N MET A 1 16.29 -14.06 -40.83
CA MET A 1 14.83 -14.04 -40.54
C MET A 1 14.50 -14.61 -39.16
N PHE A 2 15.33 -14.34 -38.12
CA PHE A 2 15.16 -14.90 -36.77
C PHE A 2 15.15 -13.84 -35.64
N SER A 3 15.28 -12.55 -35.97
CA SER A 3 15.46 -11.49 -34.96
C SER A 3 14.17 -10.93 -34.37
N LYS A 4 13.01 -11.15 -35.00
CA LYS A 4 11.73 -10.58 -34.54
C LYS A 4 10.90 -11.50 -33.64
N VAL A 5 11.22 -12.80 -33.60
CA VAL A 5 10.50 -13.77 -32.76
C VAL A 5 11.02 -13.72 -31.31
N PHE A 6 12.32 -13.43 -31.11
CA PHE A 6 12.92 -13.35 -29.78
C PHE A 6 12.51 -12.10 -29.00
N THR A 7 12.21 -10.99 -29.70
CA THR A 7 11.78 -9.74 -29.05
C THR A 7 10.37 -9.82 -28.48
N PHE A 8 9.51 -10.68 -29.03
CA PHE A 8 8.17 -10.92 -28.49
C PHE A 8 8.16 -11.90 -27.29
N LEU A 9 9.14 -12.80 -27.21
CA LEU A 9 9.22 -13.80 -26.13
C LEU A 9 9.76 -13.24 -24.81
N LEU A 10 10.54 -12.17 -24.84
CA LEU A 10 11.08 -11.52 -23.62
C LEU A 10 10.07 -10.56 -22.94
N LEU A 11 9.06 -10.07 -23.66
CA LEU A 11 8.01 -9.22 -23.10
C LEU A 11 6.90 -10.00 -22.37
N ALA A 12 6.85 -11.33 -22.52
CA ALA A 12 5.85 -12.18 -21.87
C ALA A 12 6.25 -12.64 -20.46
N LEU A 13 7.51 -12.44 -20.02
CA LEU A 13 8.02 -12.94 -18.73
C LEU A 13 8.00 -11.90 -17.60
N VAL A 14 7.64 -10.64 -17.87
CA VAL A 14 7.55 -9.58 -16.83
C VAL A 14 6.11 -9.41 -16.31
N GLY A 15 5.15 -10.19 -16.82
CA GLY A 15 3.72 -10.03 -16.53
C GLY A 15 3.14 -10.85 -15.39
N SER A 16 3.95 -11.52 -14.55
CA SER A 16 3.43 -12.49 -13.57
C SER A 16 4.05 -12.37 -12.18
N ILE A 17 4.22 -11.14 -11.67
CA ILE A 17 4.28 -10.90 -10.23
C ILE A 17 3.40 -9.70 -9.89
N LEU A 18 2.16 -9.69 -10.39
CA LEU A 18 1.08 -9.18 -9.55
C LEU A 18 0.84 -10.29 -8.55
N ALA A 19 1.57 -10.22 -7.43
CA ALA A 19 1.10 -10.84 -6.21
C ALA A 19 -0.37 -10.44 -6.12
N THR A 20 -1.24 -11.42 -6.24
CA THR A 20 -2.62 -11.29 -5.83
C THR A 20 -2.55 -10.79 -4.39
N GLN A 21 -2.64 -9.47 -4.20
CA GLN A 21 -3.27 -8.92 -3.03
C GLN A 21 -4.61 -9.64 -3.02
N ARG A 22 -4.66 -10.66 -2.17
CA ARG A 22 -5.88 -11.25 -1.71
C ARG A 22 -6.54 -10.09 -1.00
N SER A 23 -7.26 -9.27 -1.76
CA SER A 23 -8.27 -8.41 -1.19
C SER A 23 -9.04 -9.36 -0.30
N ALA A 24 -8.97 -9.12 1.01
CA ALA A 24 -9.91 -9.70 1.92
C ALA A 24 -11.27 -9.44 1.26
N GLU A 25 -11.89 -10.52 0.78
CA GLU A 25 -13.24 -10.48 0.25
C GLU A 25 -14.07 -9.68 1.24
N PRO A 26 -14.99 -8.79 0.82
CA PRO A 26 -15.78 -8.00 1.76
C PRO A 26 -16.65 -8.96 2.58
N MET A 27 -16.08 -9.43 3.69
CA MET A 27 -16.61 -10.43 4.60
C MET A 27 -17.55 -9.74 5.57
N GLY A 28 -18.56 -9.11 5.00
CA GLY A 28 -19.80 -8.76 5.66
C GLY A 28 -21.00 -9.46 5.01
N MET A 29 -20.85 -10.05 3.81
CA MET A 29 -21.98 -10.72 3.15
C MET A 29 -22.36 -12.04 3.82
N ALA A 30 -21.39 -12.87 4.20
CA ALA A 30 -21.64 -14.19 4.78
C ALA A 30 -22.35 -14.11 6.15
N ASP A 31 -21.94 -13.18 7.01
CA ASP A 31 -22.52 -13.04 8.35
C ASP A 31 -23.91 -12.38 8.28
N ASN A 32 -24.13 -11.48 7.33
CA ASN A 32 -25.46 -10.91 7.07
C ASN A 32 -26.44 -11.95 6.48
N LEU A 33 -25.95 -12.93 5.72
CA LEU A 33 -26.76 -14.05 5.23
C LEU A 33 -27.23 -14.96 6.37
N LYS A 34 -26.37 -15.25 7.35
CA LYS A 34 -26.74 -16.03 8.54
C LYS A 34 -27.80 -15.32 9.38
N LEU A 35 -27.58 -14.03 9.66
CA LEU A 35 -28.55 -13.23 10.42
C LEU A 35 -29.91 -13.17 9.70
N MET A 36 -29.91 -13.04 8.37
CA MET A 36 -31.13 -13.03 7.56
C MET A 36 -31.85 -14.39 7.58
N ASP A 37 -31.12 -15.51 7.58
CA ASP A 37 -31.71 -16.86 7.73
C ASP A 37 -32.34 -17.03 9.12
N LEU A 38 -31.67 -16.57 10.19
CA LEU A 38 -32.22 -16.59 11.55
C LEU A 38 -33.52 -15.79 11.65
N MET A 39 -33.55 -14.57 11.10
CA MET A 39 -34.76 -13.75 11.04
C MET A 39 -35.89 -14.43 10.26
N MET A 40 -35.57 -15.04 9.11
CA MET A 40 -36.54 -15.76 8.28
C MET A 40 -37.14 -16.97 9.01
N ARG A 41 -36.33 -17.77 9.71
CA ARG A 41 -36.80 -18.91 10.50
C ARG A 41 -37.74 -18.44 11.62
N GLN A 42 -37.36 -17.39 12.32
CA GLN A 42 -38.14 -16.82 13.41
C GLN A 42 -39.45 -16.17 12.98
N SER A 43 -39.47 -15.51 11.82
CA SER A 43 -40.71 -14.98 11.24
C SER A 43 -41.80 -16.04 11.02
N ARG A 44 -41.41 -17.33 10.96
CA ARG A 44 -42.31 -18.47 10.78
C ARG A 44 -42.77 -19.10 12.10
N SER A 45 -41.94 -19.10 13.14
CA SER A 45 -42.27 -19.70 14.45
C SER A 45 -42.85 -18.69 15.44
N GLY A 46 -42.35 -17.45 15.46
CA GLY A 46 -42.78 -16.38 16.37
C GLY A 46 -42.35 -16.54 17.84
N GLU A 47 -41.59 -17.58 18.17
CA GLU A 47 -41.14 -17.88 19.54
C GLU A 47 -39.91 -17.05 19.91
N ASN A 48 -39.81 -16.51 21.12
CA ASN A 48 -38.63 -15.79 21.61
C ASN A 48 -38.18 -14.59 20.73
N ILE A 49 -39.13 -13.90 20.08
CA ILE A 49 -38.84 -12.77 19.18
C ILE A 49 -38.23 -11.56 19.92
N GLU A 50 -38.41 -11.48 21.24
CA GLU A 50 -37.83 -10.49 22.14
C GLU A 50 -36.29 -10.53 22.20
N CYS A 51 -35.66 -11.62 21.73
CA CYS A 51 -34.21 -11.70 21.58
C CYS A 51 -33.67 -10.71 20.54
N PHE A 52 -34.43 -10.41 19.47
CA PHE A 52 -33.94 -9.52 18.40
C PHE A 52 -33.71 -8.08 18.88
N PRO A 53 -34.64 -7.42 19.60
CA PRO A 53 -34.38 -6.11 20.21
C PRO A 53 -33.15 -6.05 21.11
N VAL A 54 -32.73 -7.18 21.70
CA VAL A 54 -31.54 -7.25 22.57
C VAL A 54 -30.26 -7.39 21.75
N TYR A 55 -30.21 -8.34 20.81
CA TYR A 55 -28.97 -8.71 20.12
C TYR A 55 -28.72 -7.95 18.81
N LEU A 56 -29.76 -7.42 18.14
CA LEU A 56 -29.54 -6.62 16.92
C LEU A 56 -28.75 -5.33 17.17
N PRO A 57 -29.01 -4.56 18.23
CA PRO A 57 -28.17 -3.40 18.55
C PRO A 57 -26.71 -3.80 18.81
N ILE A 58 -26.48 -4.93 19.49
CA ILE A 58 -25.12 -5.45 19.78
C ILE A 58 -24.40 -5.79 18.48
N LEU A 59 -25.04 -6.53 17.58
CA LEU A 59 -24.47 -6.85 16.26
C LEU A 59 -24.18 -5.59 15.44
N GLN A 60 -25.07 -4.59 15.46
CA GLN A 60 -24.86 -3.31 14.79
C GLN A 60 -23.69 -2.51 15.39
N GLU A 61 -23.51 -2.56 16.70
CA GLU A 61 -22.39 -1.92 17.39
C GLU A 61 -21.06 -2.57 16.99
N ILE A 62 -21.01 -3.90 16.94
CA ILE A 62 -19.83 -4.66 16.47
C ILE A 62 -19.48 -4.27 15.03
N ASP A 63 -20.46 -4.21 14.13
CA ASP A 63 -20.26 -3.80 12.72
C ASP A 63 -19.74 -2.36 12.61
N THR A 64 -20.31 -1.48 13.42
CA THR A 64 -19.91 -0.07 13.47
C THR A 64 -18.49 0.08 13.99
N GLN A 65 -18.13 -0.64 15.05
CA GLN A 65 -16.80 -0.62 15.64
C GLN A 65 -15.75 -1.16 14.67
N TYR A 66 -16.04 -2.28 13.98
CA TYR A 66 -15.16 -2.81 12.95
C TYR A 66 -14.89 -1.78 11.84
N LYS A 67 -15.94 -1.08 11.37
CA LYS A 67 -15.79 -0.03 10.37
C LYS A 67 -14.91 1.11 10.87
N ILE A 68 -15.07 1.52 12.13
CA ILE A 68 -14.24 2.57 12.76
C ILE A 68 -12.78 2.11 12.79
N ASP A 69 -12.50 0.92 13.30
CA ASP A 69 -11.15 0.39 13.47
C ASP A 69 -10.45 0.20 12.12
N TYR A 70 -11.15 -0.39 11.14
CA TYR A 70 -10.63 -0.54 9.78
C TYR A 70 -10.31 0.82 9.15
N THR A 71 -11.23 1.79 9.27
CA THR A 71 -11.03 3.14 8.72
C THR A 71 -9.85 3.84 9.38
N LYS A 72 -9.65 3.63 10.69
CA LYS A 72 -8.48 4.12 11.40
C LYS A 72 -7.19 3.51 10.84
N CYS A 73 -7.10 2.19 10.69
CA CYS A 73 -5.94 1.53 10.10
C CYS A 73 -5.60 2.10 8.71
N TRP A 74 -6.62 2.31 7.88
CA TRP A 74 -6.47 2.92 6.55
C TRP A 74 -5.95 4.36 6.63
N SER A 75 -6.56 5.19 7.48
CA SER A 75 -6.15 6.58 7.66
C SER A 75 -4.71 6.69 8.18
N ASP A 76 -4.33 5.85 9.13
CA ASP A 76 -2.98 5.84 9.70
C ASP A 76 -1.95 5.44 8.62
N ARG A 77 -2.26 4.46 7.77
CA ARG A 77 -1.43 4.10 6.61
C ARG A 77 -1.27 5.29 5.65
N GLN A 78 -2.37 5.96 5.30
CA GLN A 78 -2.32 7.10 4.38
C GLN A 78 -1.51 8.26 4.95
N SER A 79 -1.68 8.56 6.24
CA SER A 79 -0.90 9.60 6.91
C SER A 79 0.59 9.26 6.94
N GLY A 80 0.95 8.02 7.25
CA GLY A 80 2.36 7.64 7.27
C GLY A 80 2.98 7.57 5.87
N ALA A 81 2.22 7.20 4.84
CA ALA A 81 2.66 7.28 3.45
C ALA A 81 3.01 8.73 3.05
N SER A 82 2.14 9.69 3.39
CA SER A 82 2.43 11.12 3.19
C SER A 82 3.65 11.59 3.99
N GLY A 83 3.81 11.10 5.23
CA GLY A 83 4.97 11.41 6.06
C GLY A 83 6.28 10.86 5.49
N ILE A 84 6.26 9.68 4.85
CA ILE A 84 7.41 9.14 4.13
C ILE A 84 7.76 10.06 2.95
N GLU A 85 6.80 10.44 2.10
CA GLU A 85 7.07 11.36 0.98
C GLU A 85 7.65 12.71 1.43
N GLU A 86 7.13 13.26 2.53
CA GLU A 86 7.66 14.49 3.13
C GLU A 86 9.11 14.31 3.61
N LEU A 87 9.40 13.20 4.29
CA LEU A 87 10.74 12.87 4.79
C LEU A 87 11.80 12.83 3.67
N TYR A 88 11.44 12.29 2.51
CA TYR A 88 12.36 12.15 1.37
C TYR A 88 12.38 13.35 0.42
N THR A 89 11.57 14.39 0.65
CA THR A 89 11.53 15.59 -0.19
C THR A 89 12.88 16.32 -0.23
N ILE A 90 13.47 16.61 0.94
CA ILE A 90 14.77 17.30 1.01
C ILE A 90 15.91 16.46 0.39
N PRO A 91 16.09 15.17 0.72
CA PRO A 91 17.07 14.32 0.05
C PRO A 91 16.93 14.29 -1.47
N ARG A 92 15.69 14.17 -1.99
CA ARG A 92 15.41 14.19 -3.43
C ARG A 92 15.82 15.52 -4.07
N ASP A 93 15.49 16.63 -3.44
CA ASP A 93 15.81 17.97 -3.96
C ASP A 93 17.32 18.25 -3.91
N ASN A 94 18.02 17.74 -2.89
CA ASN A 94 19.47 17.76 -2.79
C ASN A 94 20.14 16.94 -3.91
N LEU A 95 19.65 15.71 -4.17
CA LEU A 95 20.11 14.89 -5.30
C LEU A 95 19.91 15.62 -6.64
N SER A 96 18.73 16.23 -6.85
CA SER A 96 18.42 16.99 -8.06
C SER A 96 19.38 18.18 -8.25
N SER A 97 19.64 18.92 -7.17
CA SER A 97 20.59 20.04 -7.19
C SER A 97 22.02 19.57 -7.46
N ASN A 98 22.44 18.46 -6.84
CA ASN A 98 23.76 17.87 -7.08
C ASN A 98 23.91 17.37 -8.53
N ALA A 99 22.87 16.73 -9.07
CA ALA A 99 22.83 16.31 -10.48
C ALA A 99 23.03 17.50 -11.43
N LYS A 100 22.38 18.64 -11.18
CA LYS A 100 22.57 19.86 -11.97
C LYS A 100 24.01 20.39 -11.86
N ASN A 101 24.60 20.40 -10.66
CA ASN A 101 25.98 20.86 -10.45
C ASN A 101 27.04 19.94 -11.10
N ILE A 102 26.72 18.66 -11.27
CA ILE A 102 27.59 17.67 -11.90
C ILE A 102 27.46 17.74 -13.43
N CYS A 103 26.22 17.72 -13.94
CA CYS A 103 25.94 17.62 -15.37
C CYS A 103 25.92 18.98 -16.08
N GLY A 104 25.57 20.06 -15.40
CA GLY A 104 25.50 21.41 -15.97
C GLY A 104 26.79 21.86 -16.65
N PRO A 105 27.97 21.73 -16.01
CA PRO A 105 29.25 22.08 -16.62
C PRO A 105 29.56 21.34 -17.93
N LEU A 106 29.05 20.10 -18.09
CA LEU A 106 29.21 19.38 -19.35
C LEU A 106 28.37 20.00 -20.48
N LEU A 107 27.19 20.52 -20.16
CA LEU A 107 26.33 21.22 -21.13
C LEU A 107 26.92 22.57 -21.53
N GLU A 108 27.64 23.24 -20.63
CA GLU A 108 28.32 24.51 -20.91
C GLU A 108 29.50 24.36 -21.89
N CYS A 109 30.11 23.17 -22.00
CA CYS A 109 31.21 22.95 -22.95
C CYS A 109 30.79 23.15 -24.41
N GLU A 110 29.52 22.91 -24.77
CA GLU A 110 28.98 23.17 -26.11
C GLU A 110 28.98 24.67 -26.45
N GLN A 111 28.82 25.52 -25.44
CA GLN A 111 28.71 26.97 -25.58
C GLN A 111 30.06 27.68 -25.63
N LYS A 112 31.18 26.94 -25.54
CA LYS A 112 32.52 27.52 -25.65
C LYS A 112 32.74 28.08 -27.05
N GLU A 113 32.89 29.39 -27.13
CA GLU A 113 33.40 30.06 -28.33
C GLU A 113 34.85 29.64 -28.59
N GLY A 114 35.19 29.32 -29.84
CA GLY A 114 36.55 28.96 -30.24
C GLY A 114 36.63 27.81 -31.25
N SER A 115 37.80 27.18 -31.33
CA SER A 115 38.01 26.01 -32.19
C SER A 115 37.36 24.77 -31.58
N SER A 116 37.00 23.80 -32.44
CA SER A 116 36.45 22.50 -31.99
C SER A 116 37.37 21.78 -31.00
N GLN A 117 38.69 22.00 -31.08
CA GLN A 117 39.66 21.45 -30.13
C GLN A 117 39.38 21.93 -28.69
N LEU A 118 39.12 23.22 -28.49
CA LEU A 118 38.84 23.77 -27.15
C LEU A 118 37.54 23.21 -26.55
N VAL A 119 36.56 22.91 -27.40
CA VAL A 119 35.32 22.25 -27.01
C VAL A 119 35.61 20.82 -26.56
N PHE A 120 36.39 20.06 -27.32
CA PHE A 120 36.75 18.68 -26.95
C PHE A 120 37.59 18.61 -25.67
N GLU A 121 38.57 19.49 -25.50
CA GLU A 121 39.39 19.58 -24.27
C GLU A 121 38.52 19.95 -23.04
N CYS A 122 37.48 20.76 -23.24
CA CYS A 122 36.49 21.04 -22.19
C CYS A 122 35.77 19.76 -21.74
N TYR A 123 35.24 18.99 -22.69
CA TYR A 123 34.54 17.73 -22.37
C TYR A 123 35.46 16.70 -21.71
N GLU A 124 36.70 16.56 -22.18
CA GLU A 124 37.69 15.67 -21.57
C GLU A 124 37.95 16.04 -20.11
N LYS A 125 38.27 17.33 -19.85
CA LYS A 125 38.57 17.81 -18.51
C LYS A 125 37.37 17.70 -17.58
N THR A 126 36.23 18.29 -17.97
CA THR A 126 35.02 18.31 -17.14
C THR A 126 34.47 16.90 -16.95
N GLY A 127 34.48 16.06 -17.98
CA GLY A 127 34.07 14.65 -17.88
C GLY A 127 34.93 13.88 -16.86
N THR A 128 36.24 14.09 -16.90
CA THR A 128 37.16 13.48 -15.93
C THR A 128 36.88 13.97 -14.51
N GLU A 129 36.76 15.29 -14.30
CA GLU A 129 36.49 15.91 -12.99
C GLU A 129 35.12 15.49 -12.40
N LYS A 130 34.12 15.28 -13.25
CA LYS A 130 32.74 14.97 -12.85
C LYS A 130 32.41 13.48 -12.80
N SER A 131 33.30 12.62 -13.32
CA SER A 131 33.09 11.16 -13.35
C SER A 131 32.84 10.53 -11.97
N THR A 132 33.72 10.78 -10.99
CA THR A 132 33.56 10.25 -9.62
C THR A 132 32.34 10.84 -8.90
N PRO A 133 32.11 12.17 -8.90
CA PRO A 133 30.88 12.74 -8.36
C PRO A 133 29.61 12.16 -8.98
N LEU A 134 29.60 11.94 -10.30
CA LEU A 134 28.46 11.32 -10.99
C LEU A 134 28.22 9.89 -10.51
N ASN A 135 29.29 9.10 -10.32
CA ASN A 135 29.17 7.76 -9.76
C ASN A 135 28.65 7.77 -8.31
N ASN A 136 29.06 8.74 -7.49
CA ASN A 136 28.53 8.86 -6.13
C ASN A 136 27.04 9.24 -6.15
N LEU A 137 26.64 10.17 -7.03
CA LEU A 137 25.24 10.55 -7.21
C LEU A 137 24.36 9.33 -7.55
N THR A 138 24.83 8.41 -8.40
CA THR A 138 24.06 7.20 -8.74
C THR A 138 23.97 6.24 -7.57
N LEU A 139 25.03 6.08 -6.77
CA LEU A 139 25.03 5.25 -5.57
C LEU A 139 24.10 5.81 -4.49
N ASP A 140 24.16 7.12 -4.24
CA ASP A 140 23.29 7.81 -3.27
C ASP A 140 21.82 7.70 -3.70
N GLY A 141 21.52 7.92 -4.98
CA GLY A 141 20.18 7.73 -5.53
C GLY A 141 19.67 6.29 -5.38
N ALA A 142 20.51 5.30 -5.66
CA ALA A 142 20.15 3.90 -5.48
C ALA A 142 19.93 3.54 -4.00
N GLN A 143 20.70 4.14 -3.08
CA GLN A 143 20.52 3.95 -1.64
C GLN A 143 19.19 4.53 -1.17
N LEU A 144 18.93 5.81 -1.45
CA LEU A 144 17.68 6.48 -1.06
C LEU A 144 16.44 5.79 -1.66
N ALA A 145 16.53 5.30 -2.90
CA ALA A 145 15.46 4.52 -3.53
C ALA A 145 15.15 3.22 -2.78
N ARG A 146 16.16 2.54 -2.22
CA ARG A 146 15.95 1.34 -1.40
C ARG A 146 15.37 1.70 -0.03
N GLU A 147 15.87 2.77 0.58
CA GLU A 147 15.41 3.21 1.90
C GLU A 147 13.93 3.59 1.88
N ILE A 148 13.51 4.44 0.94
CA ILE A 148 12.09 4.83 0.82
C ILE A 148 11.18 3.62 0.53
N ALA A 149 11.64 2.67 -0.29
CA ALA A 149 10.90 1.44 -0.57
C ALA A 149 10.73 0.57 0.68
N GLU A 150 11.75 0.47 1.53
CA GLU A 150 11.67 -0.26 2.80
C GLU A 150 10.76 0.43 3.81
N ASP A 151 10.73 1.76 3.84
CA ASP A 151 9.80 2.51 4.68
C ASP A 151 8.35 2.29 4.25
N PHE A 152 8.07 2.30 2.94
CA PHE A 152 6.75 1.93 2.42
C PHE A 152 6.38 0.49 2.74
N ARG A 153 7.32 -0.46 2.59
CA ARG A 153 7.09 -1.86 2.96
C ARG A 153 6.77 -2.00 4.44
N ARG A 154 7.43 -1.24 5.31
CA ARG A 154 7.19 -1.25 6.76
C ARG A 154 5.78 -0.76 7.09
N ILE A 155 5.33 0.36 6.52
CA ILE A 155 3.99 0.88 6.81
C ILE A 155 2.89 -0.05 6.30
N ASP A 156 3.10 -0.70 5.16
CA ASP A 156 2.18 -1.71 4.65
C ASP A 156 2.05 -2.89 5.61
N ILE A 157 3.17 -3.40 6.15
CA ILE A 157 3.13 -4.48 7.15
C ILE A 157 2.37 -4.07 8.41
N ILE A 158 2.57 -2.83 8.88
CA ILE A 158 1.87 -2.31 10.05
C ILE A 158 0.36 -2.20 9.77
N ALA A 159 -0.01 -1.70 8.58
CA ALA A 159 -1.41 -1.58 8.18
C ALA A 159 -2.09 -2.96 8.07
N GLU A 160 -1.44 -3.94 7.45
CA GLU A 160 -1.95 -5.31 7.35
C GLU A 160 -2.14 -5.96 8.73
N ALA A 161 -1.21 -5.76 9.65
CA ALA A 161 -1.36 -6.22 11.03
C ALA A 161 -2.56 -5.55 11.73
N CYS A 162 -2.76 -4.25 11.49
CA CYS A 162 -3.89 -3.48 12.02
C CYS A 162 -5.22 -4.03 11.48
N TYR A 163 -5.36 -4.21 10.16
CA TYR A 163 -6.56 -4.77 9.55
C TYR A 163 -6.85 -6.18 10.05
N GLY A 164 -5.83 -7.03 10.14
CA GLY A 164 -5.95 -8.38 10.66
C GLY A 164 -6.41 -8.40 12.12
N SER A 165 -5.94 -7.47 12.94
CA SER A 165 -6.39 -7.32 14.33
C SER A 165 -7.85 -6.86 14.41
N ALA A 166 -8.22 -5.82 13.66
CA ALA A 166 -9.59 -5.32 13.62
C ALA A 166 -10.58 -6.41 13.17
N TYR A 167 -10.22 -7.17 12.14
CA TYR A 167 -11.04 -8.27 11.64
C TYR A 167 -11.16 -9.42 12.65
N ARG A 168 -10.06 -9.77 13.34
CA ARG A 168 -10.11 -10.82 14.37
C ARG A 168 -11.05 -10.45 15.51
N THR A 169 -10.98 -9.21 15.99
CA THR A 169 -11.91 -8.70 17.02
C THR A 169 -13.34 -8.78 16.53
N TYR A 170 -13.64 -8.18 15.38
CA TYR A 170 -14.95 -8.25 14.73
C TYR A 170 -15.48 -9.68 14.64
N SER A 171 -14.68 -10.61 14.11
CA SER A 171 -15.09 -11.99 13.90
C SER A 171 -15.38 -12.70 15.22
N ASN A 172 -14.58 -12.47 16.26
CA ASN A 172 -14.80 -13.09 17.56
C ASN A 172 -16.07 -12.56 18.21
N ASP A 173 -16.19 -11.23 18.30
CA ASP A 173 -17.31 -10.56 18.96
C ASP A 173 -18.62 -10.87 18.24
N ARG A 174 -18.61 -10.87 16.90
CA ARG A 174 -19.80 -11.19 16.11
C ARG A 174 -20.22 -12.65 16.27
N ASN A 175 -19.28 -13.59 16.27
CA ASN A 175 -19.61 -15.00 16.51
C ASN A 175 -20.19 -15.22 17.92
N GLU A 176 -19.68 -14.51 18.94
CA GLU A 176 -20.22 -14.58 20.30
C GLU A 176 -21.64 -14.00 20.38
N ALA A 177 -21.88 -12.85 19.76
CA ALA A 177 -23.20 -12.23 19.70
C ALA A 177 -24.22 -13.07 18.91
N GLU A 178 -23.82 -13.64 17.78
CA GLU A 178 -24.66 -14.56 16.99
C GLU A 178 -24.98 -15.84 17.77
N SER A 179 -24.00 -16.44 18.44
CA SER A 179 -24.23 -17.62 19.30
C SER A 179 -25.18 -17.31 20.46
N SER A 180 -25.08 -16.11 21.03
CA SER A 180 -25.96 -15.68 22.12
C SER A 180 -27.40 -15.44 21.63
N LEU A 181 -27.55 -14.85 20.44
CA LEU A 181 -28.85 -14.73 19.77
C LEU A 181 -29.45 -16.11 19.51
N GLU A 182 -28.70 -17.05 18.91
CA GLU A 182 -29.17 -18.42 18.65
C GLU A 182 -29.61 -19.14 19.92
N TYR A 183 -28.85 -18.99 21.02
CA TYR A 183 -29.21 -19.54 22.32
C TYR A 183 -30.53 -18.95 22.83
N CYS A 184 -30.68 -17.63 22.78
CA CYS A 184 -31.91 -16.95 23.20
C CYS A 184 -33.12 -17.37 22.34
N LEU A 185 -32.95 -17.44 21.02
CA LEU A 185 -34.01 -17.89 20.11
C LEU A 185 -34.48 -19.32 20.41
N SER A 186 -33.57 -20.18 20.90
CA SER A 186 -33.86 -21.58 21.22
C SER A 186 -34.45 -21.80 22.61
N ASN A 187 -34.11 -20.94 23.59
CA ASN A 187 -34.43 -21.19 25.00
C ASN A 187 -35.29 -20.09 25.66
N GLY A 188 -35.51 -18.95 24.98
CA GLY A 188 -36.04 -17.74 25.59
C GLY A 188 -34.97 -16.97 26.36
N VAL A 189 -35.38 -15.83 26.93
CA VAL A 189 -34.56 -14.97 27.80
C VAL A 189 -34.33 -15.60 29.16
#